data_AF-B2VKU1-F1
#
_entry.id   AF-B2VKU1-F1
#
_cell.length_a   1.000
_cell.length_b   1.000
_cell.length_c   1.000
_cell.angle_alpha   90.00
_cell.angle_beta   90.00
_cell.angle_gamma   90.00
#
_symmetry.space_group_name_H-M   'P 1'
#
loop_
_entity.id
_entity.type
_entity.pdbx_description
1 polymer ?
#
loop_
_entity_poly.entity_id
_entity_poly.type
_entity_poly.pdbx_seq_one_letter_code
_entity_poly.pdbx_strand_id
1 'polypeptide(L)'
;MTLSFQKTGSRFKPAAIPDLLPPPEAKLDEPICTRAEDVLGKLVDLIIHGGYLGQQPTTVIDLTEDAPEVVREGVGDVQPFR
;
A
#
# COMPACT_ATOMS: atom_id res chain seq x y z
N MET A 1 16.18 5.63 -8.13
CA MET A 1 15.29 4.48 -8.41
C MET A 1 16.16 3.24 -8.40
N THR A 2 16.02 2.40 -7.37
CA THR A 2 16.81 1.17 -7.19
C THR A 2 15.88 -0.03 -7.35
N LEU A 3 16.32 -1.02 -8.13
CA LEU A 3 15.56 -2.24 -8.44
C LEU A 3 16.27 -3.42 -7.78
N SER A 4 15.57 -4.15 -6.92
CA SER A 4 16.10 -5.33 -6.22
C SER A 4 15.26 -6.55 -6.57
N PHE A 5 15.86 -7.53 -7.24
CA PHE A 5 15.21 -8.79 -7.64
C PHE A 5 15.44 -9.89 -6.60
N GLN A 6 14.39 -10.62 -6.21
CA GLN A 6 14.49 -11.65 -5.16
C GLN A 6 14.49 -13.10 -5.70
N LYS A 7 13.79 -13.43 -6.80
CA LYS A 7 13.99 -14.72 -7.51
C LYS A 7 13.31 -14.77 -8.88
N THR A 8 13.89 -15.53 -9.79
CA THR A 8 13.35 -15.79 -11.14
C THR A 8 12.51 -17.08 -11.11
N GLY A 9 11.19 -16.99 -11.30
CA GLY A 9 10.37 -18.16 -11.68
C GLY A 9 9.09 -18.47 -10.91
N SER A 10 8.59 -17.62 -9.99
CA SER A 10 7.29 -17.85 -9.35
C SER A 10 6.14 -17.30 -10.19
N ARG A 11 5.02 -18.03 -10.22
CA ARG A 11 3.77 -17.63 -10.91
C ARG A 11 3.14 -16.47 -10.14
N PHE A 12 2.85 -15.35 -10.82
CA PHE A 12 2.20 -14.17 -10.23
C PHE A 12 0.92 -14.57 -9.49
N LYS A 13 0.95 -14.50 -8.15
CA LYS A 13 -0.23 -14.70 -7.31
C LYS A 13 -0.68 -13.32 -6.82
N PRO A 14 -1.99 -13.04 -6.79
CA PRO A 14 -2.49 -11.85 -6.10
C PRO A 14 -2.04 -11.91 -4.64
N ALA A 15 -1.23 -10.96 -4.22
CA ALA A 15 -0.84 -10.79 -2.83
C ALA A 15 -1.66 -9.62 -2.27
N ALA A 16 -2.43 -9.86 -1.21
CA ALA A 16 -2.90 -8.77 -0.38
C ALA A 16 -1.67 -8.15 0.26
N ILE A 17 -1.36 -6.89 -0.09
CA ILE A 17 -0.32 -6.15 0.58
C ILE A 17 -0.93 -5.74 1.93
N PRO A 18 -0.47 -6.28 3.07
CA PRO A 18 -0.92 -5.82 4.38
C PRO A 18 -0.61 -4.33 4.48
N ASP A 19 -1.40 -3.60 5.26
CA ASP A 19 -1.14 -2.18 5.47
C ASP A 19 0.30 -2.00 5.98
N LEU A 20 1.12 -1.40 5.13
CA LEU A 20 2.53 -1.11 5.41
C LEU A 20 2.65 0.16 6.25
N LEU A 21 1.53 0.85 6.52
CA LEU A 21 1.49 1.98 7.42
C LEU A 21 1.99 1.54 8.80
N PRO A 22 2.90 2.31 9.43
CA PRO A 22 3.27 2.06 10.80
C PRO A 22 2.01 2.05 11.68
N PRO A 23 1.92 1.15 12.68
CA PRO A 23 0.89 1.28 13.69
C PRO A 23 1.00 2.68 14.32
N PRO A 24 -0.09 3.27 14.84
CA PRO A 24 -0.12 4.65 15.34
C PRO A 24 0.96 5.00 16.36
N GLU A 25 1.53 3.97 17.00
CA GLU A 25 2.50 4.02 18.08
C GLU A 25 3.96 3.85 17.61
N ALA A 26 4.16 3.49 16.34
CA ALA A 26 5.49 3.32 15.78
C ALA A 26 6.13 4.67 15.45
N LYS A 27 7.42 4.78 15.76
CA LYS A 27 8.25 5.94 15.44
C LYS A 27 8.18 6.22 13.95
N LEU A 28 7.67 7.40 13.59
CA LEU A 28 7.44 7.84 12.21
C LEU A 28 8.74 7.99 11.40
N ASP A 29 9.89 7.87 12.08
CA ASP A 29 11.24 8.06 11.58
C ASP A 29 11.79 6.83 10.82
N GLU A 30 11.13 5.66 10.88
CA GLU A 30 11.51 4.52 10.05
C GLU A 30 10.85 4.58 8.66
N PRO A 31 11.61 4.54 7.56
CA PRO A 31 11.05 4.64 6.23
C PRO A 31 10.30 3.35 5.87
N ILE A 32 9.10 3.47 5.29
CA ILE A 32 8.28 2.32 4.87
C ILE A 32 9.07 1.35 3.94
N CYS A 33 10.04 1.86 3.17
CA CYS A 33 10.84 1.04 2.27
C CYS A 33 11.66 -0.04 2.96
N THR A 34 12.19 0.18 4.18
CA THR A 34 12.91 -0.87 4.93
C THR A 34 11.93 -1.93 5.46
N ARG A 35 10.75 -1.50 5.92
CA ARG A 35 9.72 -2.40 6.44
C ARG A 35 9.13 -3.32 5.37
N ALA A 36 9.02 -2.84 4.13
CA ALA A 36 8.58 -3.67 3.00
C ALA A 36 9.52 -4.84 2.73
N GLU A 37 10.84 -4.63 2.83
CA GLU A 37 11.83 -5.70 2.66
C GLU A 37 11.73 -6.75 3.77
N ASP A 38 11.60 -6.31 5.03
CA ASP A 38 11.51 -7.22 6.19
C ASP A 38 10.22 -8.05 6.22
N VAL A 39 9.07 -7.44 5.90
CA VAL A 39 7.75 -8.10 5.98
C VAL A 39 7.42 -8.88 4.72
N LEU A 40 7.77 -8.35 3.54
CA LEU A 40 7.30 -8.88 2.26
C LEU A 40 8.42 -9.49 1.42
N GLY A 41 9.70 -9.32 1.77
CA GLY A 41 10.83 -9.74 0.93
C GLY A 41 10.85 -11.23 0.56
N LYS A 42 10.28 -12.10 1.41
CA LYS A 42 10.14 -13.54 1.12
C LYS A 42 8.85 -13.91 0.39
N LEU A 43 7.90 -12.98 0.28
CA LEU A 43 6.57 -13.18 -0.29
C LEU A 43 6.43 -12.60 -1.70
N VAL A 44 7.36 -11.75 -2.13
CA VAL A 44 7.32 -11.05 -3.43
C VAL A 44 8.57 -11.32 -4.27
N ASP A 45 8.41 -11.36 -5.59
CA ASP A 45 9.53 -11.61 -6.51
C ASP A 45 10.37 -10.35 -6.81
N LEU A 46 9.78 -9.16 -6.62
CA LEU A 46 10.35 -7.86 -6.97
C LEU A 46 9.86 -6.77 -6.00
N ILE A 47 10.79 -5.92 -5.56
CA ILE A 47 10.49 -4.68 -4.82
C ILE A 47 11.01 -3.49 -5.65
N ILE A 48 10.16 -2.48 -5.84
CA ILE A 48 10.50 -1.24 -6.55
C ILE A 48 10.54 -0.08 -5.56
N HIS A 49 11.73 0.50 -5.35
CA HIS A 49 11.88 1.68 -4.49
C HIS A 49 11.49 2.96 -5.24
N GLY A 50 10.24 3.38 -5.05
CA GLY A 50 9.65 4.60 -5.61
C GLY A 50 10.08 5.92 -4.94
N GLY A 51 10.95 5.87 -3.92
CA GLY A 51 11.31 7.03 -3.11
C GLY A 51 10.33 7.28 -1.95
N TYR A 52 10.30 8.51 -1.43
CA TYR A 52 9.36 8.88 -0.37
C TYR A 52 7.97 9.11 -0.96
N LEU A 53 7.04 8.22 -0.61
CA LEU A 53 5.63 8.31 -1.00
C LEU A 53 4.81 8.98 0.11
N GLY A 54 3.74 9.66 -0.29
CA GLY A 54 2.79 10.25 0.66
C GLY A 54 2.27 9.19 1.63
N GLN A 55 2.27 9.52 2.92
CA GLN A 55 1.81 8.63 4.00
C GLN A 55 0.29 8.68 4.18
N GLN A 56 -0.40 9.57 3.47
CA GLN A 56 -1.85 9.70 3.58
C GLN A 56 -2.55 8.58 2.81
N PRO A 57 -3.54 7.92 3.42
CA PRO A 57 -4.19 6.79 2.81
C PRO A 57 -5.14 7.23 1.68
N THR A 58 -5.50 6.31 0.78
CA THR A 58 -6.40 6.57 -0.36
C THR A 58 -7.85 6.70 0.09
N THR A 59 -8.73 7.34 -0.68
CA THR A 59 -10.18 7.32 -0.37
C THR A 59 -10.77 5.96 -0.72
N VAL A 60 -11.61 5.40 0.15
CA VAL A 60 -12.34 4.15 -0.07
C VAL A 60 -13.82 4.46 -0.24
N ILE A 61 -14.35 4.12 -1.42
CA ILE A 61 -15.76 4.23 -1.76
C ILE A 61 -16.30 2.81 -1.94
N ASP A 62 -17.36 2.48 -1.23
CA ASP A 62 -18.14 1.27 -1.47
C ASP A 62 -19.11 1.52 -2.63
N LEU A 63 -19.08 0.63 -3.62
CA LEU A 63 -19.91 0.67 -4.83
C LEU A 63 -20.73 -0.62 -4.98
N THR A 64 -20.90 -1.38 -3.90
CA THR A 64 -21.63 -2.66 -3.93
C THR A 64 -23.15 -2.47 -3.91
N GLU A 65 -23.63 -1.39 -3.30
CA GLU A 65 -25.04 -1.01 -3.22
C GLU A 65 -25.44 -0.03 -4.32
N ASP A 66 -26.74 0.29 -4.40
CA ASP A 66 -27.30 1.19 -5.42
C ASP A 66 -26.77 2.64 -5.33
N ALA A 67 -26.33 3.08 -4.14
CA ALA A 67 -25.76 4.40 -3.91
C ALA A 67 -24.31 4.27 -3.37
N PRO A 68 -23.36 5.08 -3.89
CA PRO A 68 -21.98 5.05 -3.42
C PRO A 68 -21.89 5.49 -1.95
N GLU A 69 -21.13 4.75 -1.14
CA GLU A 69 -20.88 5.09 0.27
C GLU A 69 -19.39 5.40 0.50
N VAL A 70 -19.11 6.53 1.14
CA VAL A 70 -17.73 6.87 1.54
C VAL A 70 -17.36 6.11 2.81
N VAL A 71 -16.64 4.99 2.68
CA VAL A 71 -16.18 4.17 3.82
C VAL A 71 -15.01 4.83 4.55
N ARG A 72 -14.12 5.49 3.80
CA ARG A 72 -12.96 6.17 4.38
C ARG A 72 -12.50 7.33 3.50
N GLU A 73 -12.43 8.53 4.08
CA GLU A 73 -11.86 9.70 3.41
C GLU A 73 -10.32 9.66 3.45
N GLY A 74 -9.70 9.91 2.31
CA GLY A 74 -8.25 9.93 2.12
C GLY A 74 -7.86 11.06 1.17
N VAL A 75 -6.79 10.86 0.40
CA VAL A 75 -6.28 11.88 -0.56
C VAL A 75 -7.23 12.12 -1.75
N GLY A 76 -8.11 11.16 -2.07
CA GLY A 76 -9.02 11.28 -3.21
C GLY A 76 -10.24 12.13 -2.91
N ASP A 77 -10.64 12.99 -3.85
CA ASP A 77 -11.84 13.83 -3.71
C ASP A 77 -13.12 12.99 -3.60
N VAL A 78 -13.90 13.26 -2.55
CA VAL A 78 -15.17 12.58 -2.24
C VAL A 78 -16.39 13.29 -2.83
N GLN A 79 -16.25 14.53 -3.31
CA GLN A 79 -17.39 15.31 -3.84
C GLN A 79 -18.17 14.60 -4.96
N PRO A 80 -17.55 13.83 -5.89
CA PRO A 80 -18.30 13.11 -6.92
C PRO A 80 -19.20 11.98 -6.41
N PHE A 81 -19.08 11.60 -5.14
CA PHE A 81 -19.75 10.45 -4.53
C PHE A 81 -20.68 10.86 -3.37
N ARG A 82 -21.00 12.15 -3.25
CA ARG A 82 -21.95 12.70 -2.27
C ARG A 82 -23.28 13.11 -2.91
#